data_AF-S3BGG9-F1
#
_entry.id   AF-S3BGG9-F1
#
_cell.length_a   1.000
_cell.length_b   1.000
_cell.length_c   1.000
_cell.angle_alpha   90.00
_cell.angle_beta   90.00
_cell.angle_gamma   90.00
#
_symmetry.space_group_name_H-M   'P 1'
#
loop_
_entity.id
_entity.type
_entity.pdbx_description
1 polymer ?
#
loop_
_entity_poly.entity_id
_entity_poly.type
_entity_poly.pdbx_seq_one_letter_code
_entity_poly.pdbx_strand_id
1 'polypeptide(L)'
;MIKVNDIVELNSIEYRVVQLFGCLALILPMKGQSVDLIGMDADELNDGILKGTVLLKKDAWIDIQYRKLTDVMLKTAKENYELIKPIISTPDLYKLNGRKRLVQAYSKGDKHLERRMNMLIGNYWRRGQSIYSLVPDYGKNTGRTSSGAKRGRKGKSDSEGAALTDELLSNMEKASIKYRDSDGELTLREVYEWMCININKGDDDRTHSSAEQMNDEDTAADSKASIPTYHQFYYYYRTRYGTLSNK
;
A
#
# COMPACT_ATOMS: atom_id res chain seq x y z
N MET A 1 29.56 -23.29 -1.14
CA MET A 1 30.07 -21.91 -1.14
C MET A 1 28.96 -21.01 -1.64
N ILE A 2 28.65 -19.94 -0.90
CA ILE A 2 27.62 -18.96 -1.25
C ILE A 2 27.96 -18.24 -2.55
N LYS A 3 26.92 -17.84 -3.28
CA LYS A 3 27.00 -17.12 -4.55
C LYS A 3 26.14 -15.87 -4.49
N VAL A 4 26.43 -14.91 -5.38
CA VAL A 4 25.55 -13.76 -5.59
C VAL A 4 24.14 -14.25 -5.97
N ASN A 5 23.13 -13.59 -5.41
CA ASN A 5 21.71 -13.93 -5.43
C ASN A 5 21.26 -15.13 -4.59
N ASP A 6 22.17 -15.86 -3.93
CA ASP A 6 21.75 -16.87 -2.95
C ASP A 6 20.97 -16.21 -1.81
N ILE A 7 20.02 -16.95 -1.24
CA ILE A 7 19.30 -16.54 -0.03
C ILE A 7 19.78 -17.40 1.13
N VAL A 8 20.26 -16.73 2.17
CA VAL A 8 20.72 -17.34 3.40
C VAL A 8 19.78 -16.94 4.54
N GLU A 9 19.43 -17.90 5.40
CA GLU A 9 18.70 -17.64 6.63
C GLU A 9 19.67 -17.70 7.82
N LEU A 10 19.75 -16.60 8.56
CA LEU A 10 20.56 -16.45 9.76
C LEU A 10 19.66 -15.90 10.87
N ASN A 11 19.61 -16.58 12.03
CA ASN A 11 18.80 -16.16 13.17
C ASN A 11 17.31 -15.89 12.79
N SER A 12 16.73 -16.77 11.97
CA SER A 12 15.36 -16.67 11.46
C SER A 12 15.07 -15.43 10.58
N ILE A 13 16.10 -14.76 10.08
CA ILE A 13 15.98 -13.67 9.11
C ILE A 13 16.59 -14.13 7.80
N GLU A 14 15.84 -13.99 6.72
CA GLU A 14 16.31 -14.27 5.36
C GLU A 14 17.02 -13.04 4.78
N TYR A 15 18.21 -13.27 4.23
CA TYR A 15 19.02 -12.28 3.55
C TYR A 15 19.36 -12.77 2.15
N ARG A 16 19.44 -11.85 1.19
CA ARG A 16 20.02 -12.13 -0.11
C ARG A 16 21.46 -11.67 -0.15
N VAL A 17 22.34 -12.50 -0.71
CA VAL A 17 23.71 -12.13 -1.06
C VAL A 17 23.67 -11.22 -2.29
N VAL A 18 23.95 -9.93 -2.10
CA VAL A 18 23.88 -8.91 -3.16
C VAL A 18 25.18 -8.83 -3.95
N GLN A 19 26.31 -8.94 -3.27
CA GLN A 19 27.63 -8.87 -3.89
C GLN A 19 28.68 -9.55 -3.02
N LEU A 20 29.69 -10.15 -3.67
CA LEU A 20 30.84 -10.75 -3.01
C LEU A 20 32.13 -10.02 -3.44
N PHE A 21 33.00 -9.74 -2.48
CA PHE A 21 34.32 -9.16 -2.68
C PHE A 21 35.35 -9.95 -1.86
N GLY A 22 35.88 -11.04 -2.44
CA GLY A 22 36.74 -11.96 -1.68
C GLY A 22 35.99 -12.55 -0.48
N CYS A 23 36.52 -12.35 0.73
CA CYS A 23 35.91 -12.76 1.99
C CYS A 23 34.78 -11.82 2.47
N LEU A 24 34.47 -10.72 1.78
CA LEU A 24 33.35 -9.85 2.17
C LEU A 24 32.09 -10.21 1.38
N ALA A 25 31.03 -10.57 2.10
CA ALA A 25 29.68 -10.68 1.57
C ALA A 25 28.85 -9.44 1.94
N LEU A 26 28.26 -8.79 0.94
CA LEU A 26 27.25 -7.77 1.16
C LEU A 26 25.88 -8.42 1.04
N ILE A 27 25.13 -8.42 2.15
CA ILE A 27 23.82 -9.04 2.25
C ILE A 27 22.73 -8.01 2.52
N LEU A 28 21.51 -8.32 2.09
CA LEU A 28 20.33 -7.47 2.26
C LEU A 28 19.16 -8.27 2.86
N PRO A 29 18.52 -7.79 3.94
CA PRO A 29 17.30 -8.41 4.45
C PRO A 29 16.20 -8.50 3.39
N MET A 30 15.60 -9.68 3.25
CA MET A 30 14.52 -9.95 2.31
C MET A 30 13.21 -9.27 2.69
N LYS A 31 13.05 -8.90 3.96
CA LYS A 31 11.87 -8.21 4.50
C LYS A 31 12.25 -6.85 5.08
N GLY A 32 11.27 -5.95 5.15
CA GLY A 32 11.43 -4.61 5.71
C GLY A 32 11.67 -3.51 4.67
N GLN A 33 11.75 -2.27 5.15
CA GLN A 33 11.88 -1.09 4.30
C GLN A 33 13.34 -0.68 4.04
N SER A 34 14.27 -1.12 4.89
CA SER A 34 15.68 -0.77 4.75
C SER A 34 16.28 -1.39 3.50
N VAL A 35 17.06 -0.58 2.78
CA VAL A 35 17.81 -0.98 1.59
C VAL A 35 19.33 -0.96 1.89
N ASP A 36 19.72 -0.76 3.14
CA ASP A 36 21.12 -0.69 3.56
C ASP A 36 21.73 -2.10 3.57
N LEU A 37 22.91 -2.23 2.95
CA LEU A 37 23.65 -3.49 2.86
C LEU A 37 24.41 -3.74 4.15
N ILE A 38 24.43 -4.99 4.58
CA ILE A 38 25.18 -5.46 5.74
C ILE A 38 26.40 -6.21 5.23
N GLY A 39 27.58 -5.86 5.73
CA GLY A 39 28.80 -6.62 5.47
C GLY A 39 28.91 -7.80 6.43
N MET A 40 29.20 -8.98 5.91
CA MET A 40 29.53 -10.18 6.67
C MET A 40 30.76 -10.87 6.07
N ASP A 41 31.44 -11.67 6.87
CA ASP A 41 32.49 -12.53 6.37
C ASP A 41 31.87 -13.72 5.59
N ALA A 42 32.31 -13.90 4.35
CA ALA A 42 31.81 -14.92 3.44
C ALA A 42 32.24 -16.32 3.89
N ASP A 43 33.43 -16.45 4.48
CA ASP A 43 33.94 -17.72 4.99
C ASP A 43 33.16 -18.12 6.24
N GLU A 44 32.84 -17.18 7.14
CA GLU A 44 31.94 -17.44 8.27
C GLU A 44 30.56 -17.90 7.82
N LEU A 45 30.00 -17.28 6.77
CA LEU A 45 28.72 -17.72 6.19
C LEU A 45 28.81 -19.12 5.60
N ASN A 46 29.89 -19.43 4.88
CA ASN A 46 30.13 -20.76 4.31
C ASN A 46 30.29 -21.83 5.39
N ASP A 47 31.08 -21.53 6.42
CA ASP A 47 31.24 -22.39 7.60
C ASP A 47 29.91 -22.60 8.33
N GLY A 48 29.12 -21.55 8.47
CA GLY A 48 27.78 -21.63 9.05
C GLY A 48 26.85 -22.56 8.26
N ILE A 49 26.96 -22.56 6.92
CA ILE A 49 26.21 -23.50 6.08
C ILE A 49 26.68 -24.94 6.31
N LEU A 50 27.99 -25.16 6.37
CA LEU A 50 28.56 -26.50 6.64
C LEU A 50 28.15 -27.03 8.02
N LYS A 51 28.08 -26.14 9.02
CA LYS A 51 27.67 -26.45 10.40
C LYS A 51 26.14 -26.48 10.59
N GLY A 52 25.37 -26.09 9.58
CA GLY A 52 23.90 -26.01 9.63
C GLY A 52 23.34 -24.85 10.46
N THR A 53 24.17 -23.90 10.89
CA THR A 53 23.73 -22.68 11.60
C THR A 53 23.23 -21.58 10.66
N VAL A 54 23.60 -21.68 9.37
CA VAL A 54 23.08 -20.85 8.28
C VAL A 54 22.39 -21.77 7.29
N LEU A 55 21.15 -21.45 6.89
CA LEU A 55 20.40 -22.28 5.96
C LEU A 55 20.36 -21.63 4.57
N LEU A 56 20.66 -22.40 3.53
CA LEU A 56 20.44 -21.97 2.16
C LEU A 56 18.95 -22.16 1.79
N LYS A 57 18.28 -21.09 1.37
CA LYS A 57 16.85 -21.11 1.02
C LYS A 57 16.66 -21.04 -0.49
N LYS A 58 15.56 -21.62 -0.97
CA LYS A 58 15.16 -21.48 -2.37
C LYS A 58 14.69 -20.06 -2.65
N ASP A 59 15.05 -19.51 -3.80
CA ASP A 59 14.62 -18.19 -4.21
C ASP A 59 13.15 -18.15 -4.63
N ALA A 60 12.33 -17.48 -3.81
CA ALA A 60 10.91 -17.25 -4.06
C ALA A 60 10.63 -16.37 -5.28
N TRP A 61 11.63 -15.64 -5.78
CA TRP A 61 11.50 -14.73 -6.92
C TRP A 61 12.05 -15.30 -8.22
N ILE A 62 12.67 -16.49 -8.21
CA ILE A 62 13.28 -17.08 -9.41
C ILE A 62 12.28 -17.23 -10.56
N ASP A 63 11.01 -17.50 -10.24
CA ASP A 63 9.97 -17.73 -11.23
C ASP A 63 9.58 -16.47 -12.00
N ILE A 64 9.95 -15.27 -11.53
CA ILE A 64 9.54 -14.01 -12.17
C ILE A 64 10.02 -13.90 -13.62
N GLN A 65 11.18 -14.47 -13.92
CA GLN A 65 11.77 -14.46 -15.26
C GLN A 65 11.06 -15.40 -16.25
N TYR A 66 10.31 -16.39 -15.74
CA TYR A 66 9.58 -17.37 -16.56
C TYR A 66 8.09 -17.02 -16.70
N ARG A 67 7.62 -15.95 -16.05
CA ARG A 67 6.23 -15.52 -16.17
C ARG A 67 5.95 -14.98 -17.55
N LYS A 68 4.76 -15.26 -18.08
CA LYS A 68 4.23 -14.57 -19.25
C LYS A 68 3.92 -13.12 -18.85
N LEU A 69 4.77 -12.20 -19.28
CA LEU A 69 4.61 -10.77 -19.04
C LEU A 69 3.86 -10.12 -20.20
N THR A 70 3.03 -9.13 -19.90
CA THR A 70 2.47 -8.25 -20.93
C THR A 70 3.55 -7.28 -21.42
N ASP A 71 3.40 -6.77 -22.63
CA ASP A 71 4.34 -5.80 -23.22
C ASP A 71 4.48 -4.55 -22.36
N VAL A 72 3.37 -4.10 -21.75
CA VAL A 72 3.35 -2.93 -20.83
C VAL A 72 4.20 -3.20 -19.59
N MET A 73 4.10 -4.38 -18.99
CA MET A 73 4.89 -4.76 -17.81
C MET A 73 6.37 -4.83 -18.15
N LEU A 74 6.72 -5.44 -19.28
CA LEU A 74 8.10 -5.55 -19.74
C LEU A 74 8.70 -4.19 -20.08
N LYS A 75 7.94 -3.33 -20.78
CA LYS A 75 8.33 -1.95 -21.08
C LYS A 75 8.62 -1.17 -19.79
N THR A 76 7.70 -1.23 -18.82
CA THR A 76 7.87 -0.56 -17.52
C THR A 76 9.09 -1.06 -16.76
N ALA A 77 9.34 -2.38 -16.79
CA ALA A 77 10.53 -2.97 -16.16
C ALA A 77 11.84 -2.46 -16.79
N LYS A 78 11.89 -2.35 -18.13
CA LYS A 78 13.02 -1.79 -18.86
C LYS A 78 13.25 -0.31 -18.54
N GLU A 79 12.19 0.50 -18.52
CA GLU A 79 12.27 1.91 -18.14
C GLU A 79 12.78 2.09 -16.70
N ASN A 80 12.26 1.29 -15.76
CA ASN A 80 12.73 1.28 -14.39
C ASN A 80 14.20 0.84 -14.27
N TYR A 81 14.63 -0.12 -15.09
CA TYR A 81 16.02 -0.56 -15.13
C TYR A 81 16.94 0.56 -15.62
N GLU A 82 16.61 1.19 -16.76
CA GLU A 82 17.39 2.31 -17.29
C GLU A 82 17.47 3.48 -16.31
N LEU A 83 16.41 3.72 -15.52
CA LEU A 83 16.43 4.74 -14.48
C LEU A 83 17.48 4.49 -13.39
N ILE A 84 17.64 3.23 -12.93
CA ILE A 84 18.58 2.90 -11.84
C ILE A 84 19.97 2.49 -12.34
N LYS A 85 20.08 2.12 -13.62
CA LYS A 85 21.32 1.64 -14.27
C LYS A 85 22.55 2.51 -14.00
N PRO A 86 22.50 3.86 -14.10
CA PRO A 86 23.66 4.70 -13.80
C PRO A 86 24.19 4.51 -12.37
N ILE A 87 23.30 4.20 -11.42
CA ILE A 87 23.67 3.97 -10.02
C ILE A 87 24.17 2.55 -9.82
N ILE A 88 23.42 1.54 -10.31
CA ILE A 88 23.76 0.13 -10.06
C ILE A 88 25.02 -0.35 -10.80
N SER A 89 25.40 0.33 -11.88
CA SER A 89 26.64 0.06 -12.62
C SER A 89 27.87 0.73 -11.99
N THR A 90 27.71 1.56 -10.96
CA THR A 90 28.83 2.26 -10.32
C THR A 90 29.33 1.48 -9.11
N PRO A 91 30.62 1.08 -9.04
CA PRO A 91 31.16 0.32 -7.90
C PRO A 91 31.03 1.04 -6.54
N ASP A 92 31.04 2.37 -6.56
CA ASP A 92 30.82 3.22 -5.37
C ASP A 92 29.51 2.95 -4.64
N LEU A 93 28.53 2.35 -5.31
CA LEU A 93 27.26 1.92 -4.72
C LEU A 93 27.45 1.06 -3.46
N TYR A 94 28.46 0.20 -3.48
CA TYR A 94 28.73 -0.78 -2.44
C TYR A 94 29.57 -0.24 -1.28
N LYS A 95 30.06 1.01 -1.37
CA LYS A 95 30.75 1.68 -0.28
C LYS A 95 29.76 2.12 0.79
N LEU A 96 30.26 2.40 2.00
CA LEU A 96 29.46 2.99 3.08
C LEU A 96 28.74 4.26 2.58
N ASN A 97 27.43 4.32 2.77
CA ASN A 97 26.54 5.39 2.27
C ASN A 97 26.60 5.66 0.75
N GLY A 98 27.24 4.78 -0.04
CA GLY A 98 27.42 4.93 -1.49
C GLY A 98 26.10 5.11 -2.24
N ARG A 99 25.15 4.20 -1.99
CA ARG A 99 23.77 4.31 -2.52
C ARG A 99 23.13 5.67 -2.21
N LYS A 100 23.14 6.11 -0.94
CA LYS A 100 22.50 7.37 -0.52
C LYS A 100 23.11 8.56 -1.27
N ARG A 101 24.45 8.63 -1.33
CA ARG A 101 25.19 9.67 -2.06
C ARG A 101 24.88 9.68 -3.56
N LEU A 102 24.94 8.52 -4.22
CA LEU A 102 24.68 8.40 -5.65
C LEU A 102 23.23 8.76 -6.01
N VAL A 103 22.26 8.28 -5.23
CA VAL A 103 20.84 8.58 -5.43
C VAL A 103 20.56 10.07 -5.23
N GLN A 104 21.12 10.69 -4.19
CA GLN A 104 20.98 12.14 -3.96
C GLN A 104 21.60 12.97 -5.08
N ALA A 105 22.82 12.61 -5.52
CA ALA A 105 23.51 13.29 -6.60
C ALA A 105 22.73 13.19 -7.93
N TYR A 106 22.21 12.00 -8.25
CA TYR A 106 21.40 11.79 -9.45
C TYR A 106 20.07 12.57 -9.39
N SER A 107 19.41 12.56 -8.23
CA SER A 107 18.07 13.15 -8.07
C SER A 107 18.07 14.66 -7.94
N LYS A 108 19.24 15.30 -7.75
CA LYS A 108 19.39 16.76 -7.61
C LYS A 108 18.42 17.39 -6.59
N GLY A 109 18.12 16.67 -5.50
CA GLY A 109 17.23 17.10 -4.44
C GLY A 109 15.75 16.70 -4.58
N ASP A 110 15.33 16.08 -5.69
CA ASP A 110 13.97 15.55 -5.83
C ASP A 110 13.74 14.33 -4.90
N LYS A 111 13.00 14.55 -3.82
CA LYS A 111 12.68 13.53 -2.82
C LYS A 111 11.75 12.42 -3.33
N HIS A 112 10.89 12.70 -4.31
CA HIS A 112 10.05 11.68 -4.91
C HIS A 112 10.88 10.74 -5.76
N LEU A 113 11.81 11.29 -6.54
CA LEU A 113 12.76 10.51 -7.32
C LEU A 113 13.70 9.70 -6.43
N GLU A 114 14.28 10.30 -5.38
CA GLU A 114 15.12 9.59 -4.41
C GLU A 114 14.39 8.38 -3.81
N ARG A 115 13.11 8.56 -3.40
CA ARG A 115 12.28 7.48 -2.85
C ARG A 115 12.02 6.39 -3.87
N ARG A 116 11.68 6.77 -5.12
CA ARG A 116 11.42 5.83 -6.22
C ARG A 116 12.68 5.02 -6.53
N MET A 117 13.84 5.65 -6.66
CA MET A 117 15.10 4.97 -6.96
C MET A 117 15.51 4.00 -5.85
N ASN A 118 15.42 4.40 -4.58
CA ASN A 118 15.72 3.50 -3.46
C ASN A 118 14.81 2.27 -3.44
N MET A 119 13.51 2.45 -3.70
CA MET A 119 12.57 1.34 -3.84
C MET A 119 12.95 0.40 -4.99
N LEU A 120 13.27 0.94 -6.17
CA LEU A 120 13.67 0.15 -7.34
C LEU A 120 14.99 -0.61 -7.10
N ILE A 121 16.01 0.04 -6.52
CA ILE A 121 17.28 -0.62 -6.16
C ILE A 121 17.04 -1.74 -5.14
N GLY A 122 16.20 -1.49 -4.13
CA GLY A 122 15.84 -2.52 -3.15
C GLY A 122 15.10 -3.70 -3.78
N ASN A 123 14.21 -3.46 -4.74
CA ASN A 123 13.54 -4.54 -5.50
C ASN A 123 14.53 -5.28 -6.40
N TYR A 124 15.42 -4.55 -7.06
CA TYR A 124 16.47 -5.11 -7.90
C TYR A 124 17.33 -6.10 -7.13
N TRP A 125 17.80 -5.71 -5.95
CA TRP A 125 18.54 -6.60 -5.07
C TRP A 125 17.66 -7.74 -4.58
N ARG A 126 16.56 -7.49 -3.85
CA ARG A 126 15.78 -8.56 -3.19
C ARG A 126 15.17 -9.60 -4.14
N ARG A 127 15.00 -9.30 -5.43
CA ARG A 127 14.35 -10.18 -6.41
C ARG A 127 15.29 -10.73 -7.47
N GLY A 128 16.61 -10.66 -7.27
CA GLY A 128 17.58 -11.43 -8.07
C GLY A 128 18.34 -10.68 -9.16
N GLN A 129 18.48 -9.35 -9.04
CA GLN A 129 19.39 -8.54 -9.85
C GLN A 129 19.23 -8.66 -11.38
N SER A 130 18.00 -8.85 -11.85
CA SER A 130 17.66 -8.93 -13.28
C SER A 130 16.71 -7.80 -13.70
N ILE A 131 16.50 -7.56 -14.99
CA ILE A 131 15.46 -6.60 -15.44
C ILE A 131 14.07 -7.05 -14.95
N TYR A 132 13.82 -8.36 -14.89
CA TYR A 132 12.56 -8.94 -14.45
C TYR A 132 12.26 -8.66 -12.96
N SER A 133 13.27 -8.40 -12.14
CA SER A 133 13.10 -7.95 -10.75
C SER A 133 12.30 -6.65 -10.63
N LEU A 134 12.30 -5.81 -11.67
CA LEU A 134 11.66 -4.50 -11.71
C LEU A 134 10.28 -4.51 -12.36
N VAL A 135 9.76 -5.70 -12.67
CA VAL A 135 8.38 -5.89 -13.11
C VAL A 135 7.44 -5.42 -11.99
N PRO A 136 6.51 -4.49 -12.27
CA PRO A 136 5.55 -4.04 -11.27
C PRO A 136 4.62 -5.17 -10.82
N ASP A 137 4.26 -5.19 -9.53
CA ASP A 137 3.33 -6.17 -8.97
C ASP A 137 1.85 -5.85 -9.25
N TYR A 138 1.50 -5.48 -10.50
CA TYR A 138 0.10 -5.28 -10.90
C TYR A 138 -0.71 -6.57 -10.65
N GLY A 139 -1.95 -6.42 -10.18
CA GLY A 139 -2.91 -7.54 -10.09
C GLY A 139 -2.64 -8.57 -8.99
N LYS A 140 -1.50 -8.52 -8.27
CA LYS A 140 -1.46 -9.12 -6.93
C LYS A 140 -2.35 -8.25 -6.06
N ASN A 141 -3.36 -8.84 -5.44
CA ASN A 141 -4.09 -8.26 -4.30
C ASN A 141 -3.16 -8.09 -3.09
N THR A 142 -2.07 -7.35 -3.28
CA THR A 142 -1.42 -6.58 -2.24
C THR A 142 -2.06 -5.20 -2.25
N GLY A 143 -3.40 -5.16 -2.23
CA GLY A 143 -4.01 -4.14 -1.39
C GLY A 143 -3.25 -4.26 -0.07
N ARG A 144 -2.57 -3.17 0.34
CA ARG A 144 -1.91 -3.10 1.65
C ARG A 144 -2.79 -3.87 2.61
N THR A 145 -2.35 -5.03 3.08
CA THR A 145 -3.04 -5.72 4.16
C THR A 145 -2.96 -4.72 5.30
N SER A 146 -4.07 -4.03 5.53
CA SER A 146 -4.20 -3.13 6.66
C SER A 146 -4.07 -4.04 7.85
N SER A 147 -2.91 -4.03 8.48
CA SER A 147 -2.64 -4.68 9.75
C SER A 147 -3.45 -3.96 10.84
N GLY A 148 -4.79 -3.98 10.76
CA GLY A 148 -5.71 -3.28 11.66
C GLY A 148 -5.48 -1.77 11.86
N ALA A 149 -4.43 -1.20 11.27
CA ALA A 149 -3.95 0.14 11.53
C ALA A 149 -4.66 1.09 10.60
N LYS A 150 -5.44 1.99 11.20
CA LYS A 150 -6.29 2.99 10.56
C LYS A 150 -5.60 3.66 9.37
N ARG A 151 -6.34 3.69 8.27
CA ARG A 151 -6.05 4.43 7.05
C ARG A 151 -6.41 5.90 7.31
N GLY A 152 -5.40 6.77 7.33
CA GLY A 152 -5.57 8.22 7.23
C GLY A 152 -4.84 9.03 8.29
N ARG A 153 -4.14 10.09 7.84
CA ARG A 153 -3.87 11.26 8.67
C ARG A 153 -5.23 11.83 9.08
N LYS A 154 -5.47 12.13 10.36
CA LYS A 154 -6.61 12.98 10.76
C LYS A 154 -6.56 14.21 9.85
N GLY A 155 -7.60 14.41 9.03
CA GLY A 155 -7.75 15.66 8.31
C GLY A 155 -7.62 16.79 9.31
N LYS A 156 -6.95 17.89 8.93
CA LYS A 156 -7.12 19.14 9.66
C LYS A 156 -8.63 19.40 9.73
N SER A 157 -9.08 19.89 10.87
CA SER A 157 -10.47 19.98 11.36
C SER A 157 -11.49 20.71 10.47
N ASP A 158 -11.17 21.03 9.22
CA ASP A 158 -12.02 21.81 8.31
C ASP A 158 -12.28 21.09 6.97
N SER A 159 -12.07 19.77 6.89
CA SER A 159 -12.44 19.03 5.68
C SER A 159 -13.94 18.72 5.68
N GLU A 160 -14.70 19.42 4.84
CA GLU A 160 -16.11 19.14 4.57
C GLU A 160 -16.30 17.69 4.10
N GLY A 161 -16.94 16.87 4.92
CA GLY A 161 -17.27 15.48 4.59
C GLY A 161 -17.49 14.60 5.80
N ALA A 162 -18.56 13.82 5.79
CA ALA A 162 -18.85 12.88 6.84
C ALA A 162 -17.88 11.70 6.84
N ALA A 163 -17.61 11.14 8.02
CA ALA A 163 -16.94 9.86 8.13
C ALA A 163 -17.86 8.75 7.57
N LEU A 164 -17.33 7.91 6.69
CA LEU A 164 -18.06 6.78 6.08
C LEU A 164 -18.23 5.64 7.10
N THR A 165 -19.22 5.77 7.99
CA THR A 165 -19.66 4.71 8.91
C THR A 165 -20.52 3.68 8.18
N ASP A 166 -20.65 2.47 8.75
CA ASP A 166 -21.49 1.41 8.16
C ASP A 166 -22.96 1.83 8.03
N GLU A 167 -23.46 2.59 9.00
CA GLU A 167 -24.79 3.19 8.97
C GLU A 167 -24.95 4.20 7.82
N LEU A 168 -23.96 5.09 7.65
CA LEU A 168 -23.98 6.06 6.58
C LEU A 168 -23.92 5.39 5.20
N LEU A 169 -23.10 4.34 5.06
CA LEU A 169 -23.04 3.54 3.85
C LEU A 169 -24.39 2.83 3.58
N SER A 170 -25.06 2.32 4.61
CA SER A 170 -26.40 1.74 4.49
C SER A 170 -27.43 2.78 3.99
N ASN A 171 -27.37 4.01 4.51
CA ASN A 171 -28.25 5.10 4.07
C ASN A 171 -27.96 5.54 2.62
N MET A 172 -26.69 5.63 2.24
CA MET A 172 -26.29 5.89 0.84
C MET A 172 -26.75 4.76 -0.09
N GLU A 173 -26.75 3.51 0.37
CA GLU A 173 -27.26 2.37 -0.39
C GLU A 173 -28.76 2.46 -0.63
N LYS A 174 -29.55 2.69 0.43
CA LYS A 174 -31.01 2.87 0.33
C LYS A 174 -31.38 4.00 -0.63
N ALA A 175 -30.65 5.11 -0.54
CA ALA A 175 -30.80 6.25 -1.44
C ALA A 175 -30.46 5.85 -2.89
N SER A 176 -29.33 5.18 -3.11
CA SER A 176 -28.92 4.72 -4.45
C SER A 176 -29.95 3.77 -5.09
N ILE A 177 -30.54 2.87 -4.29
CA ILE A 177 -31.62 1.98 -4.73
C ILE A 177 -32.86 2.80 -5.10
N LYS A 178 -33.30 3.71 -4.23
CA LYS A 178 -34.44 4.61 -4.49
C LYS A 178 -34.28 5.41 -5.80
N TYR A 179 -33.08 5.89 -6.09
CA TYR A 179 -32.81 6.60 -7.36
C TYR A 179 -33.01 5.69 -8.58
N ARG A 180 -32.54 4.44 -8.53
CA ARG A 180 -32.73 3.51 -9.65
C ARG A 180 -34.18 3.04 -9.80
N ASP A 181 -34.87 2.84 -8.68
CA ASP A 181 -36.27 2.41 -8.69
C ASP A 181 -37.22 3.53 -9.16
N SER A 182 -36.75 4.79 -9.15
CA SER A 182 -37.54 5.93 -9.64
C SER A 182 -37.61 6.03 -11.17
N ASP A 183 -36.89 5.20 -11.91
CA ASP A 183 -36.89 5.15 -13.39
C ASP A 183 -36.81 6.53 -14.09
N GLY A 184 -36.03 7.46 -13.52
CA GLY A 184 -35.83 8.81 -14.05
C GLY A 184 -36.77 9.89 -13.52
N GLU A 185 -37.74 9.54 -12.66
CA GLU A 185 -38.64 10.50 -12.00
C GLU A 185 -37.93 11.35 -10.95
N LEU A 186 -36.87 10.82 -10.31
CA LEU A 186 -36.06 11.56 -9.34
C LEU A 186 -34.66 11.80 -9.89
N THR A 187 -34.13 12.99 -9.66
CA THR A 187 -32.72 13.29 -9.85
C THR A 187 -31.87 12.76 -8.70
N LEU A 188 -30.60 12.49 -8.98
CA LEU A 188 -29.64 12.06 -7.96
C LEU A 188 -29.49 13.10 -6.83
N ARG A 189 -29.78 14.38 -7.12
CA ARG A 189 -29.80 15.46 -6.14
C ARG A 189 -31.00 15.38 -5.20
N GLU A 190 -32.20 15.14 -5.72
CA GLU A 190 -33.41 14.98 -4.91
C GLU A 190 -33.31 13.75 -3.99
N VAL A 191 -32.71 12.67 -4.48
CA VAL A 191 -32.49 11.46 -3.67
C VAL A 191 -31.43 11.68 -2.58
N TYR A 192 -30.41 12.50 -2.86
CA TYR A 192 -29.47 12.96 -1.83
C TYR A 192 -30.17 13.77 -0.74
N GLU A 193 -31.05 14.71 -1.11
CA GLU A 193 -31.79 15.55 -0.17
C GLU A 193 -32.75 14.70 0.68
N TRP A 194 -33.44 13.74 0.06
CA TRP A 194 -34.26 12.74 0.77
C TRP A 194 -33.44 11.93 1.79
N MET A 195 -32.23 11.48 1.41
CA MET A 195 -31.33 10.75 2.30
C MET A 195 -30.93 11.61 3.50
N CYS A 196 -30.55 12.88 3.29
CA CYS A 196 -30.19 13.81 4.36
C CYS A 196 -31.35 14.03 5.34
N ILE A 197 -32.59 14.13 4.84
CA ILE A 197 -33.79 14.26 5.68
C ILE A 197 -34.00 13.00 6.53
N ASN A 198 -33.83 11.80 5.96
CA ASN A 198 -34.06 10.55 6.70
C ASN A 198 -32.96 10.19 7.69
N ILE A 199 -31.72 10.63 7.44
CA ILE A 199 -30.63 10.52 8.42
C ILE A 199 -30.98 11.32 9.70
N ASN A 200 -31.62 12.48 9.54
CA ASN A 200 -32.00 13.33 10.67
C ASN A 200 -33.30 12.93 11.37
N LYS A 201 -34.12 12.04 10.78
CA LYS A 201 -35.38 11.56 11.35
C LYS A 201 -35.23 10.31 12.23
N GLY A 202 -34.00 9.83 12.42
CA GLY A 202 -33.70 8.56 13.09
C GLY A 202 -33.91 8.50 14.61
N ASP A 203 -34.31 9.58 15.29
CA ASP A 203 -34.46 9.58 16.76
C ASP A 203 -35.72 10.28 17.31
N ASP A 204 -36.62 10.82 16.47
CA ASP A 204 -37.70 11.71 16.94
C ASP A 204 -39.13 11.15 16.82
N ASP A 205 -39.30 9.85 16.52
CA ASP A 205 -40.63 9.23 16.36
C ASP A 205 -40.90 8.12 17.39
N ARG A 206 -40.71 8.44 18.68
CA ARG A 206 -41.40 7.75 19.79
C ARG A 206 -42.46 8.66 20.39
N THR A 207 -43.67 8.54 19.88
CA THR A 207 -44.88 9.02 20.53
C THR A 207 -45.18 8.14 21.75
N HIS A 208 -45.09 8.68 22.97
CA HIS A 208 -46.16 8.75 23.99
C HIS A 208 -45.64 9.03 25.41
N SER A 209 -46.13 10.13 25.98
CA SER A 209 -46.84 10.22 27.27
C SER A 209 -46.21 9.67 28.56
N SER A 210 -46.07 10.60 29.51
CA SER A 210 -46.17 10.47 30.97
C SER A 210 -44.93 10.03 31.77
N ALA A 211 -44.34 11.05 32.41
CA ALA A 211 -43.88 11.14 33.80
C ALA A 211 -43.35 9.87 34.49
N GLU A 212 -42.07 9.89 34.88
CA GLU A 212 -41.66 10.11 36.28
C GLU A 212 -40.13 10.14 36.40
N GLN A 213 -39.69 10.62 37.55
CA GLN A 213 -38.39 11.19 37.88
C GLN A 213 -37.25 10.17 38.13
N MET A 214 -36.04 10.71 37.93
CA MET A 214 -34.81 10.55 38.72
C MET A 214 -33.87 9.34 38.48
N ASN A 215 -32.63 9.77 38.17
CA ASN A 215 -31.32 9.33 38.65
C ASN A 215 -30.51 8.28 37.85
N ASP A 216 -29.23 8.66 37.80
CA ASP A 216 -28.00 7.89 37.64
C ASP A 216 -27.44 7.60 36.24
N GLU A 217 -26.14 7.95 36.18
CA GLU A 217 -25.05 7.38 35.41
C GLU A 217 -25.00 7.59 33.89
N ASP A 218 -23.90 8.26 33.50
CA ASP A 218 -23.05 8.01 32.35
C ASP A 218 -23.63 7.97 30.92
N THR A 219 -22.80 8.44 29.99
CA THR A 219 -22.89 8.31 28.52
C THR A 219 -24.01 9.05 27.77
N ALA A 220 -23.65 10.19 27.17
CA ALA A 220 -24.12 10.57 25.83
C ALA A 220 -23.21 11.65 25.25
N ALA A 221 -22.14 11.24 24.56
CA ALA A 221 -21.47 12.14 23.62
C ALA A 221 -22.44 12.39 22.47
N ASP A 222 -22.89 13.65 22.35
CA ASP A 222 -23.70 14.22 21.28
C ASP A 222 -23.28 13.68 19.88
N SER A 223 -23.88 12.57 19.45
CA SER A 223 -23.61 11.97 18.15
C SER A 223 -24.50 12.65 17.12
N LYS A 224 -24.17 13.90 16.76
CA LYS A 224 -24.74 14.52 15.57
C LYS A 224 -24.41 13.64 14.37
N ALA A 225 -25.44 13.01 13.79
CA ALA A 225 -25.31 12.18 12.61
C ALA A 225 -24.57 12.96 11.53
N SER A 226 -23.41 12.45 11.10
CA SER A 226 -22.54 13.15 10.18
C SER A 226 -23.13 13.05 8.76
N ILE A 227 -23.68 14.16 8.26
CA ILE A 227 -24.32 14.22 6.93
C ILE A 227 -23.23 14.23 5.85
N PRO A 228 -23.28 13.33 4.87
CA PRO A 228 -22.29 13.31 3.80
C PRO A 228 -22.49 14.49 2.86
N THR A 229 -21.41 14.93 2.21
CA THR A 229 -21.54 15.91 1.12
C THR A 229 -22.18 15.24 -0.10
N TYR A 230 -22.83 16.04 -0.96
CA TYR A 230 -23.36 15.55 -2.23
C TYR A 230 -22.29 14.86 -3.07
N HIS A 231 -21.05 15.36 -3.04
CA HIS A 231 -19.93 14.75 -3.76
C HIS A 231 -19.58 13.35 -3.21
N GLN A 232 -19.63 13.14 -1.89
CA GLN A 232 -19.42 11.82 -1.29
C GLN A 232 -20.50 10.83 -1.75
N PHE A 233 -21.77 11.24 -1.73
CA PHE A 233 -22.88 10.43 -2.21
C PHE A 233 -22.79 10.15 -3.73
N TYR A 234 -22.50 11.17 -4.53
CA TYR A 234 -22.32 11.04 -5.98
C TYR A 234 -21.19 10.07 -6.33
N TYR A 235 -20.04 10.19 -5.65
CA TYR A 235 -18.90 9.31 -5.84
C TYR A 235 -19.23 7.86 -5.45
N TYR A 236 -19.94 7.68 -4.34
CA TYR A 236 -20.41 6.37 -3.89
C TYR A 236 -21.32 5.70 -4.94
N TYR A 237 -22.34 6.43 -5.39
CA TYR A 237 -23.29 5.96 -6.40
C TYR A 237 -22.58 5.55 -7.69
N ARG A 238 -21.76 6.45 -8.25
CA ARG A 238 -21.02 6.23 -9.50
C ARG A 238 -20.08 5.02 -9.41
N THR A 239 -19.42 4.83 -8.26
CA THR A 239 -18.47 3.72 -8.07
C THR A 239 -19.17 2.36 -8.07
N ARG A 240 -20.38 2.28 -7.50
CA ARG A 240 -21.13 1.01 -7.38
C ARG A 240 -21.99 0.70 -8.59
N TYR A 241 -22.56 1.73 -9.21
CA TYR A 241 -23.63 1.58 -10.20
C TYR A 241 -23.26 2.08 -11.60
N GLY A 242 -22.07 2.66 -11.77
CA GLY A 242 -21.60 3.18 -13.05
C GLY A 242 -22.30 4.48 -13.46
N THR A 243 -21.96 5.00 -14.63
CA THR A 243 -22.70 6.11 -15.26
C THR A 243 -23.88 5.53 -16.01
N LEU A 244 -25.11 5.93 -15.67
CA LEU A 244 -26.23 5.82 -16.60
C LEU A 244 -25.83 6.60 -17.85
N SER A 245 -25.63 5.88 -18.96
CA SER A 245 -25.53 6.52 -20.27
C SER A 245 -26.87 7.21 -20.50
N ASN A 246 -26.88 8.53 -20.65
CA ASN A 246 -28.07 9.26 -21.09
C ASN A 246 -28.66 8.54 -22.31
N LYS A 247 -29.91 8.10 -22.21
CA LYS A 247 -30.79 7.91 -23.36
C LYS A 247 -31.64 9.16 -23.48
#